data_AF-A0AAP0MH25-F1
#
_entry.id   AF-A0AAP0MH25-F1
#
_cell.length_a   1.000
_cell.length_b   1.000
_cell.length_c   1.000
_cell.angle_alpha   90.00
_cell.angle_beta   90.00
_cell.angle_gamma   90.00
#
_symmetry.space_group_name_H-M   'P 1'
#
loop_
_entity.id
_entity.type
_entity.pdbx_description
1 polymer ?
#
loop_
_entity_poly.entity_id
_entity_poly.type
_entity_poly.pdbx_seq_one_letter_code
_entity_poly.pdbx_strand_id
1 'polypeptide(L)'
;MYSSKDSPQSVYVTPSYTLVVAPESNPIVMANHDHESKLVAQVLKNKWVCVPSTPFRQHCVQISKYQEALNQCKEHFEIEMLFNSIKLNFENIGELCKGINDKGINLEKNSFKFEQYLSAPNLRCIERIHGKQGLVALDKLHNDPLLVLPAIYKCLKGKPQDITGKAYDYDKKWARVNAKNDHKSLR
;
A
#
# COMPACT_ATOMS: atom_id res chain seq x y z
N MET A 1 -26.38 -21.52 51.33
CA MET A 1 -27.45 -20.99 50.46
C MET A 1 -27.16 -19.52 50.19
N TYR A 2 -26.73 -19.15 49.00
CA TYR A 2 -27.15 -17.91 48.33
C TYR A 2 -27.07 -18.17 46.82
N SER A 3 -28.18 -17.83 46.19
CA SER A 3 -28.61 -18.19 44.85
C SER A 3 -27.96 -17.24 43.83
N SER A 4 -27.21 -17.80 42.89
CA SER A 4 -26.74 -17.07 41.70
C SER A 4 -27.92 -16.98 40.72
N LYS A 5 -28.60 -15.83 40.70
CA LYS A 5 -29.68 -15.54 39.75
C LYS A 5 -29.12 -14.95 38.46
N ASP A 6 -29.48 -15.62 37.37
CA ASP A 6 -29.77 -15.09 36.03
C ASP A 6 -28.63 -14.42 35.26
N SER A 7 -27.73 -15.26 34.73
CA SER A 7 -26.95 -14.90 33.53
C SER A 7 -27.87 -14.88 32.30
N PRO A 8 -27.88 -13.81 31.47
CA PRO A 8 -28.74 -13.74 30.29
C PRO A 8 -28.38 -14.88 29.34
N GLN A 9 -29.34 -15.74 29.04
CA GLN A 9 -29.17 -16.85 28.10
C GLN A 9 -28.95 -16.29 26.69
N SER A 10 -27.72 -16.34 26.20
CA SER A 10 -27.41 -16.02 24.80
C SER A 10 -27.76 -17.21 23.92
N VAL A 11 -28.70 -17.05 22.99
CA VAL A 11 -29.02 -18.07 21.99
C VAL A 11 -27.91 -18.07 20.93
N TYR A 12 -27.20 -19.20 20.81
CA TYR A 12 -26.07 -19.38 19.90
C TYR A 12 -26.60 -19.77 18.51
N VAL A 13 -26.31 -18.96 17.47
CA VAL A 13 -26.79 -19.27 16.10
C VAL A 13 -25.64 -19.35 15.07
N THR A 14 -24.45 -18.75 15.30
CA THR A 14 -23.21 -19.04 14.52
C THR A 14 -21.95 -18.43 15.20
N PRO A 15 -20.71 -18.93 14.97
CA PRO A 15 -19.54 -18.72 15.85
C PRO A 15 -19.00 -17.29 16.02
N SER A 16 -19.47 -16.30 15.26
CA SER A 16 -18.81 -14.98 15.16
C SER A 16 -19.72 -13.78 15.44
N TYR A 17 -21.01 -13.99 15.70
CA TYR A 17 -21.95 -12.91 16.00
C TYR A 17 -22.76 -13.25 17.24
N THR A 18 -22.66 -12.40 18.26
CA THR A 18 -23.50 -12.48 19.46
C THR A 18 -24.35 -11.22 19.57
N LEU A 19 -25.63 -11.40 19.94
CA LEU A 19 -26.52 -10.30 20.25
C LEU A 19 -26.18 -9.81 21.66
N VAL A 20 -25.71 -8.58 21.80
CA VAL A 20 -25.43 -8.00 23.12
C VAL A 20 -26.69 -7.30 23.60
N VAL A 21 -27.32 -7.86 24.63
CA VAL A 21 -28.35 -7.15 25.41
C VAL A 21 -27.60 -6.27 26.41
N ALA A 22 -27.59 -4.96 26.18
CA ALA A 22 -26.93 -4.02 27.09
C ALA A 22 -27.60 -4.08 28.48
N PRO A 23 -26.84 -4.28 29.58
CA PRO A 23 -27.40 -4.18 30.93
C PRO A 23 -27.69 -2.70 31.26
N GLU A 24 -28.77 -2.45 32.01
CA GLU A 24 -29.34 -1.12 32.29
C GLU A 24 -28.35 -0.11 32.92
N SER A 25 -27.22 -0.57 33.45
CA SER A 25 -26.26 0.25 34.16
C SER A 25 -25.22 0.96 33.27
N ASN A 26 -25.15 0.67 31.96
CA ASN A 26 -24.24 1.36 31.03
C ASN A 26 -24.83 1.39 29.60
N PRO A 27 -25.61 2.43 29.24
CA PRO A 27 -26.08 2.59 27.88
C PRO A 27 -24.90 2.92 26.96
N ILE A 28 -24.80 2.20 25.83
CA ILE A 28 -23.88 2.54 24.75
C ILE A 28 -24.34 3.88 24.17
N VAL A 29 -23.57 4.94 24.41
CA VAL A 29 -23.85 6.26 23.83
C VAL A 29 -23.52 6.21 22.34
N MET A 30 -24.56 6.06 21.51
CA MET A 30 -24.42 6.15 20.07
C MET A 30 -24.29 7.61 19.65
N ALA A 31 -23.33 7.91 18.76
CA ALA A 31 -23.24 9.22 18.16
C ALA A 31 -24.44 9.44 17.23
N ASN A 32 -25.19 10.53 17.48
CA ASN A 32 -26.21 11.14 16.62
C ASN A 32 -27.59 10.47 16.66
N HIS A 33 -28.41 10.82 17.66
CA HIS A 33 -29.74 10.23 17.85
C HIS A 33 -30.91 11.03 17.24
N ASP A 34 -30.66 12.22 16.67
CA ASP A 34 -31.76 13.16 16.40
C ASP A 34 -32.40 13.07 15.00
N HIS A 35 -31.89 12.25 14.07
CA HIS A 35 -32.44 12.19 12.69
C HIS A 35 -32.39 10.83 11.98
N GLU A 36 -32.47 9.69 12.67
CA GLU A 36 -32.57 8.40 11.97
C GLU A 36 -34.01 8.02 11.61
N SER A 37 -34.30 7.99 10.30
CA SER A 37 -35.55 7.48 9.74
C SER A 37 -35.75 6.00 10.09
N LYS A 38 -37.01 5.55 10.27
CA LYS A 38 -37.39 4.16 10.64
C LYS A 38 -36.75 3.07 9.75
N LEU A 39 -36.44 3.41 8.51
CA LEU A 39 -35.76 2.58 7.52
C LEU A 39 -34.26 2.41 7.82
N VAL A 40 -33.61 3.49 8.28
CA VAL A 40 -32.19 3.53 8.67
C VAL A 40 -31.95 2.61 9.87
N ALA A 41 -32.85 2.64 10.86
CA ALA A 41 -32.81 1.76 12.03
C ALA A 41 -33.04 0.27 11.72
N GLN A 42 -33.74 -0.08 10.62
CA GLN A 42 -33.90 -1.47 10.19
C GLN A 42 -32.67 -2.01 9.44
N VAL A 43 -31.95 -1.12 8.74
CA VAL A 43 -30.77 -1.49 7.94
C VAL A 43 -29.51 -1.50 8.81
N LEU A 44 -29.38 -0.57 9.75
CA LEU A 44 -28.23 -0.48 10.65
C LEU A 44 -28.29 -1.55 11.74
N LYS A 45 -27.35 -2.51 11.65
CA LYS A 45 -27.14 -3.58 12.64
C LYS A 45 -26.47 -3.07 13.93
N ASN A 46 -27.02 -2.02 14.54
CA ASN A 46 -26.43 -1.35 15.72
C ASN A 46 -26.49 -2.18 17.02
N LYS A 47 -27.11 -3.37 17.00
CA LYS A 47 -27.20 -4.30 18.14
C LYS A 47 -26.20 -5.46 18.08
N TRP A 48 -25.47 -5.60 16.98
CA TRP A 48 -24.59 -6.73 16.75
C TRP A 48 -23.14 -6.29 16.89
N VAL A 49 -22.46 -6.83 17.89
CA VAL A 49 -21.04 -6.57 18.11
C VAL A 49 -20.27 -7.83 17.76
N CYS A 50 -19.24 -7.71 16.93
CA CYS A 50 -18.27 -8.78 16.73
C CYS A 50 -17.46 -8.92 18.03
N VAL A 51 -17.83 -9.87 18.86
CA VAL A 51 -17.05 -10.26 20.03
C VAL A 51 -16.11 -11.40 19.59
N PRO A 52 -14.79 -11.26 19.72
CA PRO A 52 -13.88 -12.36 19.46
C PRO A 52 -14.22 -13.53 20.38
N SER A 53 -14.40 -14.73 19.83
CA SER A 53 -14.79 -15.96 20.56
C SER A 53 -13.77 -16.41 21.64
N THR A 54 -12.65 -15.70 21.79
CA THR A 54 -11.59 -16.04 22.73
C THR A 54 -11.14 -14.81 23.51
N PRO A 55 -10.87 -14.91 24.83
CA PRO A 55 -10.33 -13.80 25.61
C PRO A 55 -9.05 -13.32 24.93
N PHE A 56 -8.88 -12.00 24.83
CA PHE A 56 -7.73 -11.32 24.24
C PHE A 56 -6.42 -11.98 24.71
N ARG A 57 -5.96 -12.97 23.95
CA ARG A 57 -4.59 -13.43 24.05
C ARG A 57 -3.78 -12.32 23.41
N GLN A 58 -3.00 -11.62 24.22
CA GLN A 58 -1.82 -10.88 23.77
C GLN A 58 -0.77 -11.85 23.19
N HIS A 59 -1.18 -12.87 22.45
CA HIS A 59 -0.28 -13.68 21.67
C HIS A 59 -0.15 -12.99 20.33
N CYS A 60 1.08 -12.62 20.01
CA CYS A 60 1.55 -12.37 18.66
C CYS A 60 0.71 -13.21 17.69
N VAL A 61 0.04 -12.58 16.73
CA VAL A 61 -0.61 -13.28 15.63
C VAL A 61 0.46 -14.17 15.04
N GLN A 62 0.39 -15.47 15.32
CA GLN A 62 1.34 -16.42 14.77
C GLN A 62 1.01 -16.47 13.28
N ILE A 63 1.75 -15.67 12.51
CA ILE A 63 1.53 -15.52 11.08
C ILE A 63 1.62 -16.93 10.50
N SER A 64 0.52 -17.40 9.91
CA SER A 64 0.52 -18.74 9.34
C SER A 64 1.55 -18.79 8.21
N LYS A 65 2.15 -19.97 7.96
CA LYS A 65 3.09 -20.14 6.84
C LYS A 65 2.52 -19.68 5.50
N TYR A 66 1.19 -19.73 5.35
CA TYR A 66 0.47 -19.21 4.19
C TYR A 66 0.46 -17.68 4.15
N GLN A 67 0.17 -17.03 5.27
CA GLN A 67 0.20 -15.57 5.37
C GLN A 67 1.62 -15.00 5.19
N GLU A 68 2.64 -15.70 5.69
CA GLU A 68 4.05 -15.33 5.44
C GLU A 68 4.37 -15.41 3.94
N ALA A 69 3.97 -16.49 3.26
CA ALA A 69 4.16 -16.63 1.82
C ALA A 69 3.42 -15.53 1.03
N LEU A 70 2.20 -15.20 1.43
CA LEU A 70 1.43 -14.12 0.81
C LEU A 70 2.10 -12.75 1.01
N ASN A 71 2.64 -12.48 2.20
CA ASN A 71 3.36 -11.24 2.49
C ASN A 71 4.63 -11.14 1.64
N GLN A 72 5.38 -12.24 1.50
CA GLN A 72 6.56 -12.30 0.62
C GLN A 72 6.20 -12.07 -0.86
N CYS A 73 5.07 -12.60 -1.33
CA CYS A 73 4.59 -12.32 -2.69
C CYS A 73 4.28 -10.84 -2.91
N LYS A 74 3.66 -10.18 -1.93
CA LYS A 74 3.39 -8.74 -1.99
C LYS A 74 4.69 -7.95 -2.07
N GLU A 75 5.68 -8.27 -1.23
CA GLU A 75 6.99 -7.62 -1.26
C GLU A 75 7.70 -7.78 -2.61
N HIS A 76 7.65 -8.99 -3.20
CA HIS A 76 8.26 -9.26 -4.50
C HIS A 76 7.63 -8.43 -5.62
N PHE A 77 6.30 -8.42 -5.70
CA PHE A 77 5.56 -7.62 -6.68
C PHE A 77 5.85 -6.12 -6.52
N GLU A 78 5.92 -5.63 -5.29
CA GLU A 78 6.26 -4.22 -5.03
C GLU A 78 7.67 -3.87 -5.53
N ILE A 79 8.64 -4.77 -5.36
CA ILE A 79 10.02 -4.57 -5.84
C ILE A 79 10.08 -4.60 -7.37
N GLU A 80 9.41 -5.55 -8.02
CA GLU A 80 9.34 -5.62 -9.49
C GLU A 80 8.68 -4.39 -10.09
N MET A 81 7.56 -3.95 -9.50
CA MET A 81 6.87 -2.72 -9.91
C MET A 81 7.79 -1.50 -9.82
N LEU A 82 8.57 -1.39 -8.74
CA LEU A 82 9.54 -0.31 -8.58
C LEU A 82 10.66 -0.39 -9.61
N PHE A 83 11.19 -1.58 -9.85
CA PHE A 83 12.22 -1.79 -10.85
C PHE A 83 11.74 -1.37 -12.25
N ASN A 84 10.57 -1.83 -12.66
CA ASN A 84 9.98 -1.51 -13.95
C ASN A 84 9.68 -0.01 -14.07
N SER A 85 9.18 0.62 -13.02
CA SER A 85 8.94 2.07 -12.98
C SER A 85 10.24 2.86 -13.15
N ILE A 86 11.32 2.46 -12.50
CA ILE A 86 12.63 3.12 -12.58
C ILE A 86 13.24 2.93 -13.97
N LYS A 87 13.15 1.72 -14.53
CA LYS A 87 13.64 1.40 -15.87
C LYS A 87 12.92 2.23 -16.94
N LEU A 88 11.59 2.25 -16.91
CA LEU A 88 10.78 3.05 -17.84
C LEU A 88 11.11 4.54 -17.71
N ASN A 89 11.30 5.04 -16.49
CA ASN A 89 11.65 6.44 -16.26
C ASN A 89 13.06 6.79 -16.78
N PHE A 90 14.02 5.86 -16.65
CA PHE A 90 15.35 6.00 -17.22
C PHE A 90 15.32 6.09 -18.75
N GLU A 91 14.54 5.24 -19.41
CA GLU A 91 14.34 5.26 -20.86
C GLU A 91 13.73 6.59 -21.32
N ASN A 92 12.62 7.02 -20.68
CA ASN A 92 11.93 8.27 -21.00
C ASN A 92 12.81 9.52 -20.81
N ILE A 93 13.57 9.59 -19.72
CA ILE A 93 14.50 10.71 -19.49
C ILE A 93 15.68 10.66 -20.46
N GLY A 94 16.14 9.46 -20.84
CA GLY A 94 17.15 9.29 -21.88
C GLY A 94 16.68 9.80 -23.24
N GLU A 95 15.43 9.51 -23.62
CA GLU A 95 14.81 10.04 -24.83
C GLU A 95 14.64 11.57 -24.78
N LEU A 96 14.24 12.11 -23.61
CA LEU A 96 14.15 13.55 -23.41
C LEU A 96 15.51 14.23 -23.62
N CYS A 97 16.57 13.69 -23.01
CA CYS A 97 17.95 14.19 -23.17
C CYS A 97 18.41 14.18 -24.63
N LYS A 98 18.07 13.12 -25.39
CA LYS A 98 18.35 13.07 -26.84
C LYS A 98 17.56 14.13 -27.60
N GLY A 99 16.27 14.27 -27.30
CA GLY A 99 15.40 15.28 -27.90
C GLY A 99 15.90 16.71 -27.68
N ILE A 100 16.45 17.00 -26.50
CA ILE A 100 17.07 18.30 -26.20
C ILE A 100 18.27 18.57 -27.11
N ASN A 101 19.15 17.58 -27.29
CA ASN A 101 20.33 17.71 -28.14
C ASN A 101 19.99 17.78 -29.64
N ASP A 102 19.06 16.93 -30.10
CA ASP A 102 18.78 16.76 -31.53
C ASP A 102 17.78 17.79 -32.07
N LYS A 103 16.77 18.16 -31.26
CA LYS A 103 15.67 19.04 -31.66
C LYS A 103 15.81 20.47 -31.14
N GLY A 104 16.90 20.76 -30.41
CA GLY A 104 17.14 22.08 -29.83
C GLY A 104 16.02 22.53 -28.89
N ILE A 105 15.47 21.60 -28.10
CA ILE A 105 14.42 21.92 -27.13
C ILE A 105 15.00 22.96 -26.16
N ASN A 106 14.43 24.16 -26.19
CA ASN A 106 14.91 25.26 -25.37
C ASN A 106 14.50 25.01 -23.92
N LEU A 107 15.48 24.65 -23.08
CA LEU A 107 15.34 24.48 -21.63
C LEU A 107 15.47 25.83 -20.89
N GLU A 108 15.00 26.91 -21.52
CA GLU A 108 14.98 28.22 -20.91
C GLU A 108 14.19 28.21 -19.59
N LYS A 109 14.75 28.92 -18.61
CA LYS A 109 14.22 29.02 -17.25
C LYS A 109 12.74 29.41 -17.28
N ASN A 110 11.90 28.66 -16.56
CA ASN A 110 10.46 28.88 -16.35
C ASN A 110 9.47 28.62 -17.51
N SER A 111 9.92 28.29 -18.73
CA SER A 111 8.98 27.95 -19.83
C SER A 111 8.88 26.45 -20.12
N PHE A 112 9.82 25.65 -19.62
CA PHE A 112 9.85 24.22 -19.89
C PHE A 112 8.83 23.45 -19.03
N LYS A 113 7.79 22.90 -19.67
CA LYS A 113 6.75 22.11 -19.02
C LYS A 113 7.06 20.63 -19.11
N PHE A 114 7.63 20.06 -18.05
CA PHE A 114 7.96 18.63 -17.99
C PHE A 114 6.76 17.72 -18.22
N GLU A 115 5.55 18.16 -17.88
CA GLU A 115 4.30 17.41 -18.05
C GLU A 115 3.98 17.11 -19.52
N GLN A 116 4.58 17.83 -20.47
CA GLN A 116 4.44 17.57 -21.90
C GLN A 116 5.36 16.44 -22.40
N TYR A 117 6.41 16.11 -21.64
CA TYR A 117 7.46 15.16 -22.04
C TYR A 117 7.53 13.95 -21.10
N LEU A 118 7.21 14.13 -19.83
CA LEU A 118 7.20 13.12 -18.79
C LEU A 118 5.78 12.99 -18.25
N SER A 119 5.30 11.76 -18.21
CA SER A 119 3.99 11.45 -17.64
C SER A 119 4.02 11.60 -16.11
N ALA A 120 2.83 11.73 -15.49
CA ALA A 120 2.70 11.75 -14.03
C ALA A 120 3.44 10.60 -13.29
N PRO A 121 3.41 9.33 -13.75
CA PRO A 121 4.19 8.27 -13.09
C PRO A 121 5.70 8.47 -13.21
N ASN A 122 6.21 9.10 -14.27
CA ASN A 122 7.63 9.44 -14.39
C ASN A 122 8.05 10.45 -13.32
N LEU A 123 7.27 11.53 -13.16
CA LEU A 123 7.54 12.56 -12.15
C LEU A 123 7.44 12.00 -10.72
N ARG A 124 6.43 11.17 -10.44
CA ARG A 124 6.28 10.49 -9.15
C ARG A 124 7.42 9.49 -8.88
N CYS A 125 7.95 8.85 -9.93
CA CYS A 125 9.11 7.99 -9.81
C CYS A 125 10.37 8.79 -9.43
N ILE A 126 10.60 9.97 -10.03
CA ILE A 126 11.69 10.88 -9.62
C ILE A 126 11.55 11.26 -8.15
N GLU A 127 10.36 11.70 -7.73
CA GLU A 127 10.07 12.05 -6.33
C GLU A 127 10.42 10.89 -5.38
N ARG A 128 9.94 9.69 -5.71
CA ARG A 128 10.13 8.49 -4.88
C ARG A 128 11.60 8.08 -4.75
N ILE A 129 12.40 8.24 -5.81
CA ILE A 129 13.83 7.89 -5.80
C ILE A 129 14.63 8.80 -4.87
N HIS A 130 14.22 10.07 -4.78
CA HIS A 130 14.82 11.10 -3.94
C HIS A 130 14.22 11.16 -2.53
N GLY A 131 13.17 10.38 -2.25
CA GLY A 131 12.60 10.20 -0.93
C GLY A 131 12.16 11.52 -0.30
N LYS A 132 12.66 11.84 0.90
CA LYS A 132 12.32 13.08 1.62
C LYS A 132 12.66 14.36 0.86
N GLN A 133 13.64 14.29 -0.05
CA GLN A 133 14.05 15.43 -0.89
C GLN A 133 13.39 15.39 -2.27
N GLY A 134 12.42 14.49 -2.50
CA GLY A 134 11.76 14.31 -3.79
C GLY A 134 11.05 15.55 -4.31
N LEU A 135 10.24 16.19 -3.47
CA LEU A 135 9.57 17.44 -3.83
C LEU A 135 10.57 18.55 -4.15
N VAL A 136 11.61 18.70 -3.33
CA VAL A 136 12.68 19.68 -3.58
C VAL A 136 13.45 19.38 -4.87
N ALA A 137 13.64 18.11 -5.22
CA ALA A 137 14.28 17.70 -6.47
C ALA A 137 13.40 18.04 -7.68
N LEU A 138 12.08 17.84 -7.58
CA LEU A 138 11.12 18.25 -8.61
C LEU A 138 11.07 19.78 -8.76
N ASP A 139 11.00 20.52 -7.67
CA ASP A 139 11.02 21.99 -7.73
C ASP A 139 12.30 22.51 -8.39
N LYS A 140 13.45 21.93 -8.05
CA LYS A 140 14.73 22.26 -8.69
C LYS A 140 14.74 21.86 -10.17
N LEU A 141 14.13 20.74 -10.53
CA LEU A 141 14.00 20.31 -11.92
C LEU A 141 13.21 21.33 -12.75
N HIS A 142 12.12 21.88 -12.20
CA HIS A 142 11.36 22.95 -12.85
C HIS A 142 12.12 24.29 -12.94
N ASN A 143 12.88 24.65 -11.90
CA ASN A 143 13.60 25.93 -11.84
C ASN A 143 14.92 25.94 -12.62
N ASP A 144 15.62 24.81 -12.69
CA ASP A 144 16.92 24.66 -13.35
C ASP A 144 17.05 23.28 -14.01
N PRO A 145 16.32 23.05 -15.12
CA PRO A 145 16.29 21.75 -15.77
C PRO A 145 17.65 21.35 -16.34
N LEU A 146 18.46 22.30 -16.80
CA LEU A 146 19.78 22.05 -17.39
C LEU A 146 20.76 21.46 -16.37
N LEU A 147 20.73 21.95 -15.13
CA LEU A 147 21.59 21.46 -14.07
C LEU A 147 21.08 20.13 -13.48
N VAL A 148 19.76 20.01 -13.30
CA VAL A 148 19.16 18.95 -12.49
C VAL A 148 18.87 17.70 -13.30
N LEU A 149 18.48 17.83 -14.57
CA LEU A 149 18.15 16.69 -15.43
C LEU A 149 19.32 15.71 -15.60
N PRO A 150 20.58 16.14 -15.84
CA PRO A 150 21.73 15.23 -15.89
C PRO A 150 22.01 14.53 -14.56
N ALA A 151 21.80 15.23 -13.44
CA ALA A 151 21.99 14.66 -12.10
C ALA A 151 20.96 13.55 -11.81
N ILE A 152 19.68 13.78 -12.17
CA ILE A 152 18.62 12.79 -12.09
C ILE A 152 18.93 11.60 -12.99
N TYR A 153 19.34 11.83 -14.24
CA TYR A 153 19.69 10.77 -15.18
C TYR A 153 20.86 9.91 -14.67
N LYS A 154 21.90 10.54 -14.10
CA LYS A 154 23.03 9.83 -13.48
C LYS A 154 22.59 9.00 -12.27
N CYS A 155 21.71 9.53 -11.43
CA CYS A 155 21.14 8.80 -10.28
C CYS A 155 20.35 7.57 -10.75
N LEU A 156 19.49 7.75 -11.75
CA LEU A 156 18.69 6.71 -12.40
C LEU A 156 19.54 5.67 -13.14
N LYS A 157 20.76 5.98 -13.55
CA LYS A 157 21.64 5.00 -14.19
C LYS A 157 22.20 3.98 -13.20
N GLY A 158 22.49 4.38 -11.97
CA GLY A 158 23.03 3.51 -10.92
C GLY A 158 21.98 2.69 -10.18
N LYS A 159 20.78 3.26 -9.94
CA LYS A 159 19.70 2.64 -9.17
C LYS A 159 19.16 1.30 -9.72
N PRO A 160 19.02 1.09 -11.05
CA PRO A 160 18.54 -0.16 -11.60
C PRO A 160 19.41 -1.33 -11.17
N GLN A 161 20.73 -1.20 -11.21
CA GLN A 161 21.66 -2.29 -10.85
C GLN A 161 21.51 -2.71 -9.38
N ASP A 162 21.39 -1.74 -8.47
CA ASP A 162 21.15 -2.00 -7.04
C ASP A 162 19.83 -2.74 -6.80
N ILE A 163 18.82 -2.45 -7.62
CA ILE A 163 17.49 -3.06 -7.53
C ILE A 163 17.49 -4.42 -8.24
N THR A 164 18.21 -4.60 -9.35
CA THR A 164 18.37 -5.88 -10.05
C THR A 164 19.07 -6.90 -9.16
N GLY A 165 20.10 -6.50 -8.41
CA GLY A 165 20.75 -7.40 -7.45
C GLY A 165 19.77 -7.89 -6.38
N LYS A 166 18.95 -6.99 -5.84
CA LYS A 166 17.88 -7.35 -4.90
C LYS A 166 16.84 -8.24 -5.56
N ALA A 167 16.36 -7.89 -6.75
CA ALA A 167 15.37 -8.66 -7.49
C ALA A 167 15.86 -10.09 -7.75
N TYR A 168 17.12 -10.28 -8.15
CA TYR A 168 17.72 -11.59 -8.34
C TYR A 168 17.72 -12.45 -7.06
N ASP A 169 18.05 -11.84 -5.91
CA ASP A 169 17.99 -12.53 -4.63
C ASP A 169 16.54 -12.91 -4.25
N TYR A 170 15.56 -12.08 -4.62
CA TYR A 170 14.14 -12.36 -4.44
C TYR A 170 13.65 -13.45 -5.40
N ASP A 171 14.04 -13.44 -6.68
CA ASP A 171 13.70 -14.48 -7.67
C ASP A 171 14.17 -15.86 -7.21
N LYS A 172 15.41 -15.92 -6.70
CA LYS A 172 15.97 -17.17 -6.17
C LYS A 172 15.22 -17.67 -4.94
N LYS A 173 14.78 -16.77 -4.05
CA LYS A 173 13.93 -17.12 -2.91
C LYS A 173 12.55 -17.57 -3.38
N TRP A 174 11.97 -16.87 -4.36
CA TRP A 174 10.66 -17.15 -4.91
C TRP A 174 10.62 -18.52 -5.59
N ALA A 175 11.60 -18.83 -6.45
CA ALA A 175 11.70 -20.13 -7.13
C ALA A 175 11.66 -21.30 -6.13
N ARG A 176 12.27 -21.12 -4.94
CA ARG A 176 12.24 -22.11 -3.86
C ARG A 176 10.89 -22.20 -3.15
N VAL A 177 10.17 -21.08 -2.99
CA VAL A 177 8.85 -21.04 -2.35
C VAL A 177 7.80 -21.66 -3.28
N ASN A 178 7.85 -21.33 -4.57
CA ASN A 178 6.90 -21.85 -5.54
C ASN A 178 7.09 -23.35 -5.80
N ALA A 179 8.34 -23.83 -5.98
CA ALA A 179 8.60 -25.26 -6.08
C ALA A 179 8.06 -26.07 -4.86
N LYS A 180 7.97 -25.44 -3.68
CA LYS A 180 7.39 -26.05 -2.48
C LYS A 180 5.86 -25.97 -2.41
N ASN A 181 5.24 -25.04 -3.12
CA ASN A 181 3.80 -24.77 -3.09
C ASN A 181 3.08 -25.05 -4.41
N ASP A 182 3.77 -25.53 -5.45
CA ASP A 182 3.19 -25.86 -6.77
C ASP A 182 1.97 -26.78 -6.66
N HIS A 183 1.97 -27.71 -5.70
CA HIS A 183 0.86 -28.64 -5.44
C HIS A 183 -0.31 -28.04 -4.64
N LYS A 184 -0.20 -26.79 -4.17
CA LYS A 184 -1.20 -26.07 -3.38
C LYS A 184 -1.80 -24.86 -4.12
N SER A 185 -1.25 -24.50 -5.27
CA SER A 185 -1.89 -23.52 -6.13
C SER A 185 -3.17 -24.15 -6.66
N LEU A 186 -4.32 -23.53 -6.36
CA LEU A 186 -5.64 -24.00 -6.76
C LEU A 186 -5.64 -24.25 -8.28
N ARG A 187 -5.91 -25.51 -8.65
CA ARG A 187 -6.32 -25.89 -10.00
C ARG A 187 -7.83 -25.92 -10.06
#